data_AF-A0A660RYJ9-F1
#
_entry.id   AF-A0A660RYJ9-F1
#
_cell.length_a   1.000
_cell.length_b   1.000
_cell.length_c   1.000
_cell.angle_alpha   90.00
_cell.angle_beta   90.00
_cell.angle_gamma   90.00
#
_symmetry.space_group_name_H-M   'P 1'
#
loop_
_entity.id
_entity.type
_entity.pdbx_description
1 polymer ?
#
loop_
_entity_poly.entity_id
_entity_poly.type
_entity_poly.pdbx_seq_one_letter_code
_entity_poly.pdbx_strand_id
1 'polypeptide(L)'
;MGTILLILLIVLTAGNNLCFTSSENELKIIIGREISDKTEISLQKGEKFIILLETRLSTGYDWEIKQPVPECIQIIEDFILYKEVEKPKVGEYEFHLFKLKAKKKGSGTLIFQYKRKWEKKSLKTREIKIYVK
;
A
#
# COMPACT_ATOMS: atom_id res chain seq x y z
N MET A 1 -0.55 4.40 -41.41
CA MET A 1 0.39 3.31 -41.05
C MET A 1 0.51 3.31 -39.54
N GLY A 2 -0.05 2.30 -38.86
CA GLY A 2 -0.15 2.26 -37.40
C GLY A 2 -1.43 1.54 -36.97
N THR A 3 -1.29 0.24 -36.76
CA THR A 3 -2.32 -0.77 -36.48
C THR A 3 -3.05 -0.52 -35.16
N ILE A 4 -4.32 -0.12 -35.22
CA ILE A 4 -5.29 -0.34 -34.14
C ILE A 4 -6.09 -1.57 -34.55
N LEU A 5 -5.49 -2.73 -34.25
CA LEU A 5 -6.03 -4.06 -34.44
C LEU A 5 -5.97 -4.76 -33.08
N LEU A 6 -6.98 -5.57 -32.76
CA LEU A 6 -7.19 -6.30 -31.49
C LEU A 6 -7.59 -5.35 -30.34
N ILE A 7 -8.83 -5.30 -29.87
CA ILE A 7 -9.63 -6.40 -29.33
C ILE A 7 -11.10 -5.96 -29.40
N LEU A 8 -11.88 -6.53 -30.31
CA LEU A 8 -13.34 -6.46 -30.27
C LEU A 8 -13.94 -7.71 -30.90
N LEU A 9 -13.59 -8.88 -30.39
CA LEU A 9 -14.22 -10.15 -30.82
C LEU A 9 -13.95 -11.28 -29.83
N ILE A 10 -14.53 -11.19 -28.63
CA ILE A 10 -14.87 -12.38 -27.83
C ILE A 10 -16.23 -12.15 -27.17
N VAL A 11 -17.28 -12.15 -27.98
CA VAL A 11 -18.60 -12.61 -27.52
C VAL A 11 -19.10 -13.50 -28.64
N LEU A 12 -19.09 -14.82 -28.39
CA LEU A 12 -19.87 -15.89 -29.03
C LEU A 12 -19.08 -17.20 -28.98
N THR A 13 -18.99 -17.80 -27.79
CA THR A 13 -19.17 -19.25 -27.69
C THR A 13 -20.11 -19.51 -26.53
N ALA A 14 -21.33 -19.91 -26.88
CA ALA A 14 -22.28 -20.48 -25.94
C ALA A 14 -21.79 -21.88 -25.53
N GLY A 15 -21.96 -22.22 -24.25
CA GLY A 15 -21.80 -23.59 -23.77
C GLY A 15 -20.46 -23.88 -23.11
N ASN A 16 -20.24 -23.33 -21.92
CA ASN A 16 -19.71 -24.03 -20.75
C ASN A 16 -19.76 -23.09 -19.54
N ASN A 17 -20.09 -23.62 -18.37
CA ASN A 17 -20.12 -22.92 -17.08
C ASN A 17 -18.71 -22.49 -16.65
N LEU A 18 -18.08 -21.60 -17.38
CA LEU A 18 -16.91 -20.86 -16.94
C LEU A 18 -17.42 -19.51 -16.45
N CYS A 19 -17.88 -19.51 -15.19
CA CYS A 19 -17.88 -18.30 -14.39
C CYS A 19 -16.41 -17.87 -14.29
N PHE A 20 -15.98 -17.07 -15.24
CA PHE A 20 -14.73 -16.34 -15.12
C PHE A 20 -15.01 -15.25 -14.09
N THR A 21 -14.95 -15.63 -12.82
CA THR A 21 -14.76 -14.67 -11.75
C THR A 21 -13.34 -14.14 -11.91
N SER A 22 -13.19 -13.14 -12.77
CA SER A 22 -12.11 -12.18 -12.58
C SER A 22 -12.44 -11.48 -11.26
N SER A 23 -12.00 -12.09 -10.16
CA SER A 23 -11.82 -11.37 -8.91
C SER A 23 -10.75 -10.34 -9.21
N GLU A 24 -11.19 -9.17 -9.67
CA GLU A 24 -10.41 -7.96 -9.57
C GLU A 24 -10.05 -7.84 -8.09
N ASN A 25 -8.80 -8.15 -7.75
CA ASN A 25 -8.27 -7.94 -6.41
C ASN A 25 -8.29 -6.43 -6.19
N GLU A 26 -9.38 -5.92 -5.61
CA GLU A 26 -9.46 -4.53 -5.16
C GLU A 26 -8.29 -4.28 -4.21
N LEU A 27 -7.34 -3.45 -4.63
CA LEU A 27 -6.23 -3.07 -3.77
C LEU A 27 -6.77 -2.16 -2.68
N LYS A 28 -6.74 -2.64 -1.43
CA LYS A 28 -7.13 -1.84 -0.28
C LYS A 28 -6.08 -0.74 -0.04
N ILE A 29 -6.46 0.52 -0.23
CA ILE A 29 -5.61 1.68 0.08
C ILE A 29 -6.04 2.26 1.42
N ILE A 30 -5.08 2.51 2.31
CA ILE A 30 -5.32 3.09 3.63
C ILE A 30 -4.47 4.34 3.76
N ILE A 31 -5.15 5.47 3.98
CA ILE A 31 -4.52 6.78 4.03
C ILE A 31 -4.13 7.09 5.48
N GLY A 32 -2.92 7.61 5.70
CA GLY A 32 -2.34 7.81 7.03
C GLY A 32 -3.16 8.67 7.99
N ARG A 33 -4.01 9.56 7.47
CA ARG A 33 -4.94 10.38 8.27
C ARG A 33 -6.08 9.58 8.90
N GLU A 34 -6.38 8.40 8.36
CA GLU A 34 -7.41 7.48 8.85
C GLU A 34 -6.85 6.45 9.84
N ILE A 35 -5.52 6.44 10.04
CA ILE A 35 -4.87 5.58 11.02
C ILE A 35 -4.95 6.24 12.40
N SER A 36 -5.61 5.54 13.32
CA SER A 36 -5.71 5.85 14.74
C SER A 36 -5.21 4.66 15.56
N ASP A 37 -5.10 4.82 16.87
CA ASP A 37 -4.69 3.75 17.79
C ASP A 37 -5.65 2.54 17.80
N LYS A 38 -6.84 2.68 17.19
CA LYS A 38 -7.88 1.65 17.06
C LYS A 38 -7.95 1.04 15.66
N THR A 39 -7.03 1.38 14.75
CA THR A 39 -7.09 0.88 13.38
C THR A 39 -6.68 -0.59 13.33
N GLU A 40 -7.64 -1.43 12.93
CA GLU A 40 -7.46 -2.87 12.79
C GLU A 40 -7.85 -3.31 11.37
N ILE A 41 -7.08 -4.25 10.80
CA ILE A 41 -7.32 -4.76 9.46
C ILE A 41 -7.36 -6.28 9.49
N SER A 42 -8.46 -6.84 8.97
CA SER A 42 -8.55 -8.26 8.63
C SER A 42 -8.23 -8.44 7.16
N LEU A 43 -7.35 -9.40 6.84
CA LEU A 43 -6.90 -9.73 5.49
C LEU A 43 -7.04 -11.23 5.24
N GLN A 44 -7.21 -11.62 3.98
CA GLN A 44 -7.05 -13.00 3.52
C GLN A 44 -5.61 -13.27 3.11
N LYS A 45 -5.15 -14.52 3.23
CA LYS A 45 -3.84 -14.92 2.70
C LYS A 45 -3.76 -14.60 1.19
N GLY A 46 -2.72 -13.88 0.79
CA GLY A 46 -2.47 -13.46 -0.58
C GLY A 46 -2.92 -12.03 -0.89
N GLU A 47 -3.79 -11.46 -0.04
CA GLU A 47 -4.34 -10.11 -0.22
C GLU A 47 -3.22 -9.06 -0.15
N LYS A 48 -3.29 -8.09 -1.06
CA LYS A 48 -2.37 -6.96 -1.15
C LYS A 48 -3.07 -5.71 -0.67
N PHE A 49 -2.34 -4.85 0.03
CA PHE A 49 -2.86 -3.58 0.51
C PHE A 49 -1.76 -2.52 0.50
N ILE A 50 -2.16 -1.26 0.49
CA ILE A 50 -1.29 -0.10 0.43
C ILE A 50 -1.52 0.76 1.66
N ILE A 51 -0.43 1.12 2.35
CA ILE A 51 -0.43 2.18 3.35
C ILE A 51 0.21 3.41 2.71
N LEU A 52 -0.52 4.52 2.70
CA LEU A 52 -0.08 5.78 2.11
C LEU A 52 0.05 6.84 3.21
N LEU A 53 1.26 7.25 3.53
CA LEU A 53 1.54 8.21 4.60
C LEU A 53 2.10 9.51 4.03
N GLU A 54 1.49 10.65 4.37
CA GLU A 54 2.00 11.96 3.99
C GLU A 54 3.39 12.21 4.62
N THR A 55 4.33 12.71 3.82
CA THR A 55 5.72 12.96 4.20
C THR A 55 6.19 14.33 3.70
N ARG A 56 7.28 14.84 4.28
CA ARG A 56 7.92 16.10 3.87
C ARG A 56 9.42 15.92 3.75
N LEU A 57 9.87 15.44 2.59
CA LEU A 57 11.26 15.05 2.40
C LEU A 57 12.23 16.23 2.47
N SER A 58 11.79 17.43 2.08
CA SER A 58 12.56 18.68 2.20
C SER A 58 13.02 18.98 3.63
N THR A 59 12.34 18.44 4.64
CA THR A 59 12.70 18.59 6.06
C THR A 59 13.62 17.48 6.58
N GLY A 60 13.92 16.49 5.75
CA GLY A 60 14.66 15.27 6.07
C GLY A 60 13.85 14.20 6.81
N TYR A 61 12.58 14.47 7.12
CA TYR A 61 11.70 13.49 7.77
C TYR A 61 11.04 12.58 6.74
N ASP A 62 10.99 11.30 7.07
CA ASP A 62 10.27 10.30 6.29
C ASP A 62 9.72 9.19 7.19
N TRP A 63 8.84 8.36 6.62
CA TRP A 63 8.32 7.16 7.28
C TRP A 63 9.22 5.96 7.02
N GLU A 64 9.39 5.12 8.03
CA GLU A 64 9.96 3.78 7.89
C GLU A 64 9.13 2.76 8.68
N ILE A 65 9.17 1.49 8.27
CA ILE A 65 8.56 0.41 9.04
C ILE A 65 9.55 -0.06 10.10
N LYS A 66 9.14 -0.04 11.37
CA LYS A 66 9.92 -0.57 12.49
C LYS A 66 10.12 -2.07 12.32
N GLN A 67 11.37 -2.51 12.39
CA GLN A 67 11.73 -3.92 12.36
C GLN A 67 11.68 -4.56 13.76
N PRO A 68 11.39 -5.87 13.85
CA PRO A 68 10.97 -6.75 12.75
C PRO A 68 9.50 -6.54 12.35
N VAL A 69 9.20 -6.73 11.07
CA VAL A 69 7.82 -6.78 10.55
C VAL A 69 7.14 -8.08 11.01
N PRO A 70 5.82 -8.09 11.31
CA PRO A 70 5.08 -9.32 11.59
C PRO A 70 5.26 -10.37 10.49
N GLU A 71 5.54 -11.61 10.85
CA GLU A 71 5.84 -12.68 9.88
C GLU A 71 4.67 -13.01 8.92
N CYS A 72 3.45 -12.63 9.30
CA CYS A 72 2.25 -12.76 8.45
C CYS A 72 2.23 -11.73 7.31
N ILE A 73 3.13 -10.76 7.30
CA ILE A 73 3.20 -9.67 6.31
C ILE A 73 4.51 -9.72 5.53
N GLN A 74 4.42 -9.41 4.24
CA GLN A 74 5.55 -9.22 3.34
C GLN A 74 5.50 -7.81 2.77
N ILE A 75 6.63 -7.10 2.79
CA ILE A 75 6.80 -5.84 2.05
C ILE A 75 7.06 -6.20 0.58
N ILE A 76 6.26 -5.62 -0.32
CA ILE A 76 6.37 -5.82 -1.77
C ILE A 76 7.09 -4.64 -2.41
N GLU A 77 6.63 -3.43 -2.11
CA GLU A 77 7.22 -2.17 -2.59
C GLU A 77 7.20 -1.15 -1.45
N ASP A 78 8.20 -0.27 -1.44
CA ASP A 78 8.43 0.79 -0.46
C ASP A 78 9.10 1.93 -1.23
N PHE A 79 8.34 2.99 -1.53
CA PHE A 79 8.85 4.12 -2.32
C PHE A 79 8.05 5.40 -2.10
N ILE A 80 8.66 6.52 -2.52
CA ILE A 80 8.05 7.84 -2.47
C ILE A 80 7.23 8.08 -3.74
N LEU A 81 5.98 8.47 -3.54
CA LEU A 81 5.13 9.05 -4.57
C LEU A 81 5.27 10.57 -4.56
N TYR A 82 5.76 11.09 -5.68
CA TYR A 82 5.74 12.50 -5.99
C TYR A 82 4.43 12.83 -6.70
N LYS A 83 3.77 13.90 -6.29
CA LYS A 83 2.60 14.39 -7.00
C LYS A 83 3.06 14.91 -8.36
N GLU A 84 2.53 14.33 -9.44
CA GLU A 84 2.76 14.85 -10.78
C GLU A 84 1.90 16.12 -10.94
N VAL A 85 2.54 17.27 -10.94
CA VAL A 85 1.91 18.57 -11.16
C VAL A 85 2.67 19.31 -12.25
N GLU A 86 1.94 20.01 -13.13
CA GLU A 86 2.55 20.78 -14.22
C GLU A 86 3.58 21.80 -13.73
N LYS A 87 3.46 22.26 -12.47
CA LYS A 87 4.41 23.16 -11.80
C LYS A 87 4.56 22.75 -10.32
N PRO A 88 5.58 21.96 -9.96
CA PRO A 88 5.82 21.60 -8.57
C PRO A 88 6.12 22.85 -7.74
N LYS A 89 5.34 23.07 -6.68
CA LYS A 89 5.63 24.11 -5.70
C LYS A 89 6.60 23.57 -4.66
N VAL A 90 7.61 24.37 -4.35
CA VAL A 90 8.55 24.06 -3.27
C VAL A 90 7.77 23.95 -1.95
N GLY A 91 7.91 22.81 -1.27
CA GLY A 91 7.24 22.56 0.02
C GLY A 91 5.87 21.89 -0.08
N GLU A 92 5.47 21.39 -1.25
CA GLU A 92 4.34 20.45 -1.32
C GLU A 92 4.65 19.14 -0.57
N TYR A 93 3.59 18.47 -0.13
CA TYR A 93 3.70 17.20 0.55
C TYR A 93 3.87 16.07 -0.46
N GLU A 94 4.79 15.16 -0.19
CA GLU A 94 4.89 13.88 -0.87
C GLU A 94 4.13 12.80 -0.09
N PHE A 95 4.00 11.61 -0.67
CA PHE A 95 3.50 10.46 0.05
C PHE A 95 4.54 9.33 0.06
N HIS A 96 4.71 8.70 1.21
CA HIS A 96 5.42 7.44 1.32
C HIS A 96 4.42 6.29 1.13
N LEU A 97 4.65 5.48 0.11
CA LEU A 97 3.83 4.33 -0.21
C LEU A 97 4.49 3.04 0.26
N PHE A 98 3.77 2.26 1.07
CA PHE A 98 4.13 0.90 1.44
C PHE A 98 3.12 -0.07 0.84
N LYS A 99 3.55 -0.88 -0.14
CA LYS A 99 2.74 -1.96 -0.70
C LYS A 99 3.09 -3.24 0.02
N LEU A 100 2.09 -3.84 0.65
CA LEU A 100 2.23 -4.96 1.55
C LEU A 100 1.36 -6.12 1.07
N LYS A 101 1.73 -7.33 1.46
CA LYS A 101 0.98 -8.56 1.18
C LYS A 101 0.83 -9.41 2.43
N ALA A 102 -0.39 -9.90 2.67
CA ALA A 102 -0.66 -10.93 3.65
C ALA A 102 -0.07 -12.27 3.19
N LYS A 103 1.08 -12.67 3.75
CA LYS A 103 1.86 -13.84 3.29
C LYS A 103 1.35 -15.15 3.88
N LYS A 104 1.00 -15.16 5.16
CA LYS A 104 0.54 -16.35 5.89
C LYS A 104 -0.41 -15.96 7.02
N LYS A 105 -1.22 -16.92 7.47
CA LYS A 105 -2.10 -16.77 8.64
C LYS A 105 -1.32 -16.32 9.87
N GLY A 106 -1.93 -15.44 10.67
CA GLY A 106 -1.34 -14.92 11.90
C GLY A 106 -1.77 -13.49 12.18
N SER A 107 -1.23 -12.90 13.23
CA SER A 107 -1.51 -11.52 13.59
C SER A 107 -0.25 -10.80 14.05
N GLY A 108 -0.31 -9.47 14.06
CA GLY A 108 0.76 -8.63 14.58
C GLY A 108 0.48 -7.16 14.37
N THR A 109 1.38 -6.31 14.86
CA THR A 109 1.27 -4.86 14.73
C THR A 109 2.31 -4.36 13.73
N LEU A 110 1.86 -3.68 12.68
CA LEU A 110 2.73 -2.86 11.84
C LEU A 110 2.92 -1.51 12.49
N ILE A 111 4.17 -1.10 12.67
CA ILE A 111 4.53 0.16 13.32
C ILE A 111 5.33 0.99 12.30
N PHE A 112 4.80 2.16 11.96
CA PHE A 112 5.45 3.14 11.10
C PHE A 112 6.02 4.27 11.95
N GLN A 113 7.26 4.65 11.70
CA GLN A 113 7.99 5.66 12.45
C GLN A 113 8.33 6.84 11.54
N TYR A 114 7.86 8.04 11.89
CA TYR A 114 8.19 9.27 11.19
C TYR A 114 9.39 9.93 11.85
N LYS A 115 10.54 9.93 11.17
CA LYS A 115 11.79 10.45 11.72
C LYS A 115 12.78 10.82 10.62
N ARG A 116 13.84 11.54 10.97
CA ARG A 116 15.02 11.64 10.12
C ARG A 116 15.85 10.37 10.22
N LYS A 117 16.47 9.95 9.12
CA LYS A 117 17.28 8.71 9.08
C LYS A 117 18.39 8.66 10.13
N TRP A 118 18.92 9.82 10.52
CA TRP A 118 19.98 9.95 11.54
C TRP A 118 19.45 10.10 12.98
N GLU A 119 18.14 10.24 13.18
CA GLU A 119 17.54 10.37 14.51
C GLU A 119 17.18 9.00 15.09
N LYS A 120 17.49 8.79 16.37
CA LYS A 120 17.12 7.55 17.08
C LYS A 120 15.65 7.52 17.47
N LYS A 121 15.07 8.68 17.78
CA LYS A 121 13.70 8.82 18.27
C LYS A 121 12.79 9.25 17.12
N SER A 122 11.61 8.63 17.02
CA SER A 122 10.60 9.08 16.07
C SER A 122 9.84 10.31 16.59
N LEU A 123 9.53 11.22 15.66
CA LEU A 123 8.68 12.37 15.94
C LEU A 123 7.21 11.94 16.05
N LYS A 124 6.79 10.98 15.20
CA LYS A 124 5.46 10.40 15.23
C LYS A 124 5.54 8.89 15.00
N THR A 125 4.55 8.18 15.53
CA THR A 125 4.37 6.75 15.29
C THR A 125 2.93 6.52 14.81
N ARG A 126 2.75 5.52 13.95
CA ARG A 126 1.44 4.99 13.54
C ARG A 126 1.45 3.49 13.70
N GLU A 127 0.41 2.95 14.31
CA GLU A 127 0.29 1.51 14.57
C GLU A 127 -0.97 0.98 13.91
N ILE A 128 -0.86 -0.20 13.32
CA ILE A 128 -1.98 -0.90 12.70
C ILE A 128 -1.92 -2.36 13.14
N LYS A 129 -2.99 -2.84 13.76
CA LYS A 129 -3.12 -4.26 14.06
C LYS A 129 -3.61 -5.01 12.82
N ILE A 130 -2.90 -6.07 12.47
CA ILE A 130 -3.21 -6.90 11.32
C ILE A 130 -3.61 -8.29 11.78
N TYR A 131 -4.66 -8.82 11.16
CA TYR A 131 -5.12 -10.19 11.33
C TYR A 131 -5.26 -10.83 9.94
N VAL A 132 -4.40 -11.81 9.66
CA VAL A 132 -4.47 -12.62 8.43
C VAL A 132 -5.20 -13.92 8.77
N LYS A 133 -6.33 -14.16 8.10
CA LYS A 133 -7.17 -15.34 8.29
C LYS A 133 -6.63 -16.58 7.57
#